data_AF-F5YG13-F1
#
_entry.id   AF-F5YG13-F1
#
_cell.length_a   1.000
_cell.length_b   1.000
_cell.length_c   1.000
_cell.angle_alpha   90.00
_cell.angle_beta   90.00
_cell.angle_gamma   90.00
#
_symmetry.space_group_name_H-M   'P 1'
#
loop_
_entity.id
_entity.type
_entity.pdbx_description
1 polymer ?
#
loop_
_entity_poly.entity_id
_entity_poly.type
_entity_poly.pdbx_seq_one_letter_code
_entity_poly.pdbx_strand_id
1 'polypeptide(L)'
;MPCAIADRPEMPKINSEGQYMAKKRLLAAAFFILSLPLFAQSGLKITVEEKDGALTIISSQGSVKELVIPGAINDMPVTAIGEGAFTRRGLASVVIPDSVAEIGAQAFSFNELSTLVIGNNVTTIGQKAFFSNRLEAVTIGNGVTAIGMGAFASNNLAEIAIPESVTDIGAYAFFYNKLRTLRIPDGVASLGEGAFSTNMLHTLVIGGAVAKVGDGAFYNNRLTSITIPASITEMGKKVFESRITRKSSQPVVDYVDDKGAVLYTTANNFDTYYSSTGNKSGKYTFTREEGWKLEEPASSP
;
A
#
# COMPACT_ATOMS: atom_id res chain seq x y z
N MET A 1 -57.53 -2.36 -53.42
CA MET A 1 -56.61 -2.40 -52.27
C MET A 1 -55.77 -3.67 -52.40
N PRO A 2 -54.51 -3.60 -52.88
CA PRO A 2 -53.67 -4.78 -53.04
C PRO A 2 -52.91 -5.10 -51.74
N CYS A 3 -52.92 -6.40 -51.42
CA CYS A 3 -52.24 -7.02 -50.29
C CYS A 3 -50.71 -6.97 -50.52
N ALA A 4 -49.97 -6.33 -49.62
CA ALA A 4 -48.52 -6.26 -49.69
C ALA A 4 -47.90 -7.61 -49.29
N ILE A 5 -47.20 -8.23 -50.22
CA ILE A 5 -46.36 -9.41 -50.00
C ILE A 5 -45.17 -8.95 -49.15
N ALA A 6 -45.03 -9.52 -47.95
CA ALA A 6 -43.90 -9.27 -47.08
C ALA A 6 -42.60 -9.83 -47.69
N ASP A 7 -41.57 -8.99 -47.77
CA ASP A 7 -40.21 -9.37 -48.12
C ASP A 7 -39.71 -10.47 -47.17
N ARG A 8 -39.23 -11.58 -47.74
CA ARG A 8 -38.57 -12.65 -46.98
C ARG A 8 -37.22 -12.15 -46.44
N PRO A 9 -36.81 -12.52 -45.21
CA PRO A 9 -35.45 -12.26 -44.74
C PRO A 9 -34.43 -13.01 -45.60
N GLU A 10 -33.36 -12.33 -46.03
CA GLU A 10 -32.20 -12.94 -46.69
C GLU A 10 -31.63 -14.09 -45.84
N MET A 11 -31.51 -15.28 -46.43
CA MET A 11 -30.86 -16.40 -45.77
C MET A 11 -29.34 -16.20 -45.70
N PRO A 12 -28.69 -16.51 -44.57
CA PRO A 12 -27.24 -16.37 -44.44
C PRO A 12 -26.50 -17.28 -45.41
N LYS A 13 -25.43 -16.75 -46.03
CA LYS A 13 -24.58 -17.48 -46.98
C LYS A 13 -23.86 -18.63 -46.26
N ILE A 14 -24.02 -19.84 -46.80
CA ILE A 14 -23.38 -21.08 -46.33
C ILE A 14 -22.06 -21.26 -47.09
N ASN A 15 -20.96 -21.58 -46.41
CA ASN A 15 -19.73 -21.99 -47.10
C ASN A 15 -19.83 -23.46 -47.58
N SER A 16 -18.86 -23.94 -48.35
CA SER A 16 -18.86 -25.29 -48.93
C SER A 16 -18.87 -26.45 -47.93
N GLU A 17 -18.92 -26.17 -46.62
CA GLU A 17 -18.91 -27.17 -45.54
C GLU A 17 -20.16 -27.13 -44.66
N GLY A 18 -21.18 -26.33 -44.99
CA GLY A 18 -22.50 -26.42 -44.35
C GLY A 18 -22.60 -25.83 -42.94
N GLN A 19 -21.62 -25.05 -42.48
CA GLN A 19 -21.63 -24.50 -41.11
C GLN A 19 -22.16 -23.06 -41.03
N TYR A 20 -23.02 -22.80 -40.03
CA TYR A 20 -23.51 -21.46 -39.69
C TYR A 20 -22.37 -20.58 -39.17
N MET A 21 -22.14 -19.42 -39.81
CA MET A 21 -21.28 -18.34 -39.29
C MET A 21 -21.97 -17.62 -38.12
N ALA A 22 -22.01 -18.24 -36.95
CA ALA A 22 -22.25 -17.54 -35.70
C ALA A 22 -20.90 -17.03 -35.17
N LYS A 23 -20.75 -15.71 -35.02
CA LYS A 23 -19.68 -15.10 -34.21
C LYS A 23 -19.83 -15.55 -32.75
N LYS A 24 -19.38 -16.76 -32.45
CA LYS A 24 -19.23 -17.26 -31.09
C LYS A 24 -17.83 -16.87 -30.65
N ARG A 25 -17.72 -15.74 -29.94
CA ARG A 25 -16.55 -15.47 -29.10
C ARG A 25 -16.58 -16.53 -27.99
N LEU A 26 -15.89 -17.64 -28.22
CA LEU A 26 -15.55 -18.58 -27.17
C LEU A 26 -14.51 -17.88 -26.29
N LEU A 27 -14.91 -17.44 -25.10
CA LEU A 27 -14.00 -17.08 -24.02
C LEU A 27 -13.29 -18.35 -23.58
N ALA A 28 -12.20 -18.71 -24.26
CA ALA A 28 -11.18 -19.57 -23.71
C ALA A 28 -10.11 -18.64 -23.15
N ALA A 29 -9.77 -18.77 -21.86
CA ALA A 29 -8.58 -18.16 -21.29
C ALA A 29 -7.38 -18.67 -22.09
N ALA A 30 -6.88 -17.84 -23.01
CA ALA A 30 -5.77 -18.21 -23.88
C ALA A 30 -4.48 -17.91 -23.12
N PHE A 31 -3.84 -18.96 -22.62
CA PHE A 31 -2.48 -18.87 -22.08
C PHE A 31 -1.50 -18.69 -23.23
N PHE A 32 -1.03 -17.46 -23.44
CA PHE A 32 0.04 -17.21 -24.39
C PHE A 32 1.39 -17.17 -23.65
N ILE A 33 2.25 -18.15 -23.93
CA ILE A 33 3.69 -18.03 -23.64
C ILE A 33 4.28 -17.16 -24.74
N LEU A 34 4.15 -15.84 -24.60
CA LEU A 34 4.74 -14.88 -25.53
C LEU A 34 6.21 -14.65 -25.15
N SER A 35 7.12 -15.34 -25.83
CA SER A 35 8.53 -14.92 -25.89
C SER A 35 8.65 -13.73 -26.85
N LEU A 36 8.49 -12.52 -26.34
CA LEU A 36 8.57 -11.30 -27.16
C LEU A 36 10.02 -10.94 -27.48
N PRO A 37 10.34 -10.54 -28.73
CA PRO A 37 11.65 -9.99 -29.08
C PRO A 37 11.87 -8.55 -28.58
N LEU A 38 10.85 -7.90 -27.98
CA LEU A 38 10.99 -6.55 -27.40
C LEU A 38 11.37 -6.56 -25.90
N PHE A 39 11.44 -7.74 -25.28
CA PHE A 39 11.86 -7.97 -23.89
C PHE A 39 13.14 -8.82 -23.80
N ALA A 40 14.06 -8.65 -24.75
CA ALA A 40 15.42 -9.15 -24.56
C ALA A 40 16.21 -8.30 -23.53
N GLN A 41 15.60 -7.95 -22.39
CA GLN A 41 16.38 -7.75 -21.18
C GLN A 41 16.74 -9.18 -20.78
N SER A 42 17.93 -9.63 -21.18
CA SER A 42 18.33 -11.00 -21.56
C SER A 42 18.13 -12.14 -20.54
N GLY A 43 17.32 -11.95 -19.50
CA GLY A 43 17.03 -12.91 -18.46
C GLY A 43 15.60 -12.95 -17.93
N LEU A 44 14.64 -12.10 -18.36
CA LEU A 44 13.26 -12.15 -17.84
C LEU A 44 12.25 -12.60 -18.92
N LYS A 45 11.44 -13.61 -18.59
CA LYS A 45 10.27 -14.01 -19.36
C LYS A 45 9.02 -13.76 -18.54
N ILE A 46 7.97 -13.20 -19.14
CA ILE A 46 6.68 -12.99 -18.49
C ILE A 46 5.61 -13.86 -19.17
N THR A 47 4.65 -14.32 -18.38
CA THR A 47 3.44 -14.98 -18.87
C THR A 47 2.26 -14.07 -18.59
N VAL A 48 1.38 -13.93 -19.59
CA VAL A 48 0.18 -13.09 -19.49
C VAL A 48 -1.08 -13.91 -19.75
N GLU A 49 -2.18 -13.47 -19.15
CA GLU A 49 -3.52 -13.95 -19.44
C GLU A 49 -4.35 -12.78 -20.02
N GLU A 50 -5.03 -13.04 -21.13
CA GLU A 50 -6.01 -12.10 -21.69
C GLU A 50 -7.39 -12.35 -21.07
N LYS A 51 -8.04 -11.27 -20.66
CA LYS A 51 -9.46 -11.25 -20.37
C LYS A 51 -10.07 -9.92 -20.82
N ASP A 52 -11.19 -10.00 -21.55
CA ASP A 52 -11.99 -8.83 -21.98
C ASP A 52 -11.17 -7.73 -22.71
N GLY A 53 -10.17 -8.13 -23.50
CA GLY A 53 -9.31 -7.21 -24.27
C GLY A 53 -8.21 -6.53 -23.44
N ALA A 54 -7.91 -7.03 -22.25
CA ALA A 54 -6.83 -6.55 -21.40
C ALA A 54 -5.96 -7.70 -20.88
N LEU A 55 -4.70 -7.39 -20.58
CA LEU A 55 -3.70 -8.37 -20.13
C LEU A 55 -3.42 -8.25 -18.64
N THR A 56 -3.35 -9.41 -17.99
CA THR A 56 -2.80 -9.58 -16.64
C THR A 56 -1.46 -10.31 -16.73
N ILE A 57 -0.40 -9.77 -16.11
CA ILE A 57 0.85 -10.52 -15.96
C ILE A 57 0.70 -11.51 -14.80
N ILE A 58 0.69 -12.80 -15.09
CA ILE A 58 0.38 -13.84 -14.09
C ILE A 58 1.63 -14.55 -13.54
N SER A 59 2.75 -14.53 -14.25
CA SER A 59 4.02 -15.07 -13.75
C SER A 59 5.22 -14.52 -14.51
N SER A 60 6.39 -14.68 -13.92
CA SER A 60 7.66 -14.40 -14.57
C SER A 60 8.72 -15.45 -14.24
N GLN A 61 9.67 -15.63 -15.15
CA GLN A 61 10.80 -16.55 -15.01
C GLN A 61 12.11 -15.85 -15.33
N GLY A 62 13.17 -16.31 -14.68
CA GLY A 62 14.50 -15.72 -14.77
C GLY A 62 14.60 -14.43 -13.94
N SER A 63 15.62 -13.62 -14.20
CA SER A 63 15.97 -12.47 -13.37
C SER A 63 16.51 -11.32 -14.21
N VAL A 64 16.08 -10.12 -13.85
CA VAL A 64 16.64 -8.84 -14.27
C VAL A 64 16.78 -7.98 -13.02
N LYS A 65 17.63 -6.94 -13.07
CA LYS A 65 17.76 -5.99 -11.96
C LYS A 65 16.74 -4.86 -12.04
N GLU A 66 16.40 -4.41 -13.23
CA GLU A 66 15.49 -3.27 -13.42
C GLU A 66 14.33 -3.73 -14.28
N LEU A 67 13.11 -3.40 -13.89
CA LEU A 67 11.91 -3.81 -14.61
C LEU A 67 11.00 -2.62 -14.86
N VAL A 68 10.74 -2.34 -16.13
CA VAL A 68 9.65 -1.47 -16.55
C VAL A 68 8.54 -2.38 -17.04
N ILE A 69 7.38 -2.33 -16.37
CA ILE A 69 6.21 -3.08 -16.81
C ILE A 69 5.73 -2.48 -18.15
N PRO A 70 5.52 -3.29 -19.21
CA PRO A 70 4.98 -2.78 -20.46
C PRO A 70 3.59 -2.18 -20.24
N GLY A 71 3.32 -1.02 -20.84
CA GLY A 71 1.97 -0.47 -20.86
C GLY A 71 1.01 -1.27 -21.74
N ALA A 72 1.54 -1.95 -22.76
CA ALA A 72 0.82 -2.81 -23.68
C ALA A 72 1.73 -3.90 -24.25
N ILE A 73 1.13 -5.01 -24.68
CA ILE A 73 1.79 -6.09 -25.42
C ILE A 73 0.93 -6.37 -26.66
N ASN A 74 1.52 -6.23 -27.86
CA ASN A 74 0.82 -6.37 -29.14
C ASN A 74 -0.47 -5.51 -29.20
N ASP A 75 -0.32 -4.22 -28.86
CA ASP A 75 -1.41 -3.23 -28.79
C ASP A 75 -2.52 -3.51 -27.76
N MET A 76 -2.39 -4.60 -26.98
CA MET A 76 -3.30 -4.92 -25.90
C MET A 76 -2.79 -4.35 -24.56
N PRO A 77 -3.58 -3.56 -23.82
CA PRO A 77 -3.13 -2.91 -22.60
C PRO A 77 -2.84 -3.93 -21.49
N VAL A 78 -1.75 -3.71 -20.76
CA VAL A 78 -1.48 -4.42 -19.52
C VAL A 78 -2.12 -3.66 -18.37
N THR A 79 -3.18 -4.23 -17.81
CA THR A 79 -4.02 -3.56 -16.80
C THR A 79 -3.85 -4.13 -15.41
N ALA A 80 -3.23 -5.30 -15.26
CA ALA A 80 -3.04 -5.90 -13.94
C ALA A 80 -1.74 -6.70 -13.84
N ILE A 81 -1.24 -6.78 -12.62
CA ILE A 81 -0.12 -7.65 -12.24
C ILE A 81 -0.69 -8.65 -11.23
N GLY A 82 -0.75 -9.91 -11.62
CA GLY A 82 -1.36 -10.99 -10.85
C GLY A 82 -0.59 -11.36 -9.59
N GLU A 83 -1.22 -12.21 -8.80
CA GLU A 83 -0.65 -12.72 -7.54
C GLU A 83 0.72 -13.38 -7.78
N GLY A 84 1.71 -12.95 -7.00
CA GLY A 84 3.06 -13.52 -7.02
C GLY A 84 3.84 -13.36 -8.34
N ALA A 85 3.33 -12.59 -9.31
CA ALA A 85 3.86 -12.55 -10.68
C ALA A 85 5.37 -12.30 -10.78
N PHE A 86 5.92 -11.50 -9.86
CA PHE A 86 7.34 -11.15 -9.75
C PHE A 86 7.92 -11.43 -8.36
N THR A 87 7.36 -12.37 -7.59
CA THR A 87 7.93 -12.78 -6.30
C THR A 87 9.33 -13.38 -6.48
N ARG A 88 10.30 -12.98 -5.65
CA ARG A 88 11.67 -13.55 -5.62
C ARG A 88 12.35 -13.58 -6.99
N ARG A 89 12.38 -12.44 -7.68
CA ARG A 89 13.06 -12.27 -8.99
C ARG A 89 14.40 -11.54 -8.87
N GLY A 90 14.76 -11.04 -7.69
CA GLY A 90 16.02 -10.33 -7.45
C GLY A 90 16.04 -8.92 -8.07
N LEU A 91 14.86 -8.35 -8.30
CA LEU A 91 14.66 -7.00 -8.83
C LEU A 91 15.21 -5.97 -7.84
N ALA A 92 15.87 -4.94 -8.36
CA ALA A 92 16.38 -3.78 -7.64
C ALA A 92 15.54 -2.51 -7.88
N SER A 93 14.86 -2.40 -9.04
CA SER A 93 13.91 -1.31 -9.31
C SER A 93 12.74 -1.78 -10.17
N VAL A 94 11.59 -1.14 -9.96
CA VAL A 94 10.37 -1.39 -10.75
C VAL A 94 9.69 -0.06 -11.10
N VAL A 95 9.26 0.07 -12.36
CA VAL A 95 8.34 1.11 -12.82
C VAL A 95 7.06 0.45 -13.32
N ILE A 96 5.93 0.79 -12.69
CA ILE A 96 4.59 0.33 -13.06
C ILE A 96 3.89 1.51 -13.76
N PRO A 97 3.49 1.37 -15.05
CA PRO A 97 2.92 2.47 -15.82
C PRO A 97 1.44 2.72 -15.48
N ASP A 98 0.93 3.85 -15.97
CA ASP A 98 -0.47 4.28 -15.81
C ASP A 98 -1.48 3.38 -16.56
N SER A 99 -1.05 2.37 -17.33
CA SER A 99 -2.00 1.39 -17.88
C SER A 99 -2.49 0.40 -16.84
N VAL A 100 -1.73 0.21 -15.75
CA VAL A 100 -2.02 -0.78 -14.71
C VAL A 100 -3.02 -0.19 -13.72
N ALA A 101 -4.10 -0.92 -13.47
CA ALA A 101 -5.13 -0.61 -12.48
C ALA A 101 -4.93 -1.40 -11.18
N GLU A 102 -4.38 -2.61 -11.23
CA GLU A 102 -4.29 -3.51 -10.07
C GLU A 102 -2.92 -4.16 -9.91
N ILE A 103 -2.42 -4.16 -8.67
CA ILE A 103 -1.24 -4.93 -8.25
C ILE A 103 -1.71 -6.00 -7.27
N GLY A 104 -1.61 -7.26 -7.68
CA GLY A 104 -2.09 -8.42 -6.94
C GLY A 104 -1.27 -8.73 -5.68
N ALA A 105 -1.80 -9.66 -4.88
CA ALA A 105 -1.14 -10.11 -3.66
C ALA A 105 0.28 -10.64 -3.94
N GLN A 106 1.22 -10.27 -3.09
CA GLN A 106 2.62 -10.70 -3.18
C GLN A 106 3.32 -10.43 -4.52
N ALA A 107 2.75 -9.61 -5.42
CA ALA A 107 3.23 -9.44 -6.80
C ALA A 107 4.75 -9.22 -6.89
N PHE A 108 5.33 -8.43 -5.99
CA PHE A 108 6.76 -8.09 -5.92
C PHE A 108 7.38 -8.44 -4.56
N SER A 109 6.80 -9.37 -3.81
CA SER A 109 7.33 -9.83 -2.52
C SER A 109 8.74 -10.43 -2.64
N PHE A 110 9.57 -10.24 -1.59
CA PHE A 110 10.89 -10.86 -1.45
C PHE A 110 11.86 -10.57 -2.61
N ASN A 111 11.91 -9.31 -3.05
CA ASN A 111 12.92 -8.82 -4.00
C ASN A 111 13.99 -7.99 -3.26
N GLU A 112 14.79 -7.23 -4.02
CA GLU A 112 15.82 -6.33 -3.50
C GLU A 112 15.50 -4.87 -3.88
N LEU A 113 14.22 -4.53 -4.07
CA LEU A 113 13.81 -3.22 -4.60
C LEU A 113 14.31 -2.11 -3.68
N SER A 114 15.09 -1.17 -4.21
CA SER A 114 15.47 0.07 -3.52
C SER A 114 14.57 1.25 -3.92
N THR A 115 14.07 1.23 -5.16
CA THR A 115 13.18 2.25 -5.73
C THR A 115 11.97 1.61 -6.39
N LEU A 116 10.83 2.30 -6.34
CA LEU A 116 9.58 1.87 -6.95
C LEU A 116 8.77 3.08 -7.40
N VAL A 117 8.26 3.02 -8.62
CA VAL A 117 7.28 3.99 -9.16
C VAL A 117 6.00 3.25 -9.50
N ILE A 118 4.89 3.68 -8.88
CA ILE A 118 3.54 3.18 -9.12
C ILE A 118 2.77 4.23 -9.92
N GLY A 119 2.24 3.84 -11.07
CA GLY A 119 1.48 4.72 -11.97
C GLY A 119 0.20 5.28 -11.36
N ASN A 120 -0.30 6.37 -11.95
CA ASN A 120 -1.41 7.16 -11.44
C ASN A 120 -2.77 6.47 -11.52
N ASN A 121 -2.95 5.45 -12.37
CA ASN A 121 -4.23 4.74 -12.49
C ASN A 121 -4.30 3.47 -11.67
N VAL A 122 -3.24 3.11 -10.94
CA VAL A 122 -3.29 1.99 -10.00
C VAL A 122 -4.25 2.36 -8.89
N THR A 123 -5.32 1.58 -8.71
CA THR A 123 -6.32 1.82 -7.66
C THR A 123 -6.07 0.95 -6.43
N THR A 124 -5.53 -0.25 -6.62
CA THR A 124 -5.37 -1.25 -5.55
C THR A 124 -3.95 -1.79 -5.50
N ILE A 125 -3.36 -1.76 -4.30
CA ILE A 125 -2.11 -2.44 -3.97
C ILE A 125 -2.44 -3.63 -3.07
N GLY A 126 -2.25 -4.85 -3.57
CA GLY A 126 -2.65 -6.08 -2.93
C GLY A 126 -1.89 -6.43 -1.65
N GLN A 127 -2.40 -7.43 -0.92
CA GLN A 127 -1.78 -7.95 0.29
C GLN A 127 -0.32 -8.31 0.04
N LYS A 128 0.60 -7.77 0.85
CA LYS A 128 2.04 -8.03 0.78
C LYS A 128 2.66 -7.76 -0.60
N ALA A 129 2.05 -6.94 -1.46
CA ALA A 129 2.52 -6.72 -2.83
C ALA A 129 4.02 -6.40 -2.91
N PHE A 130 4.56 -5.60 -1.98
CA PHE A 130 5.97 -5.22 -1.90
C PHE A 130 6.63 -5.63 -0.56
N PHE A 131 6.12 -6.68 0.08
CA PHE A 131 6.64 -7.18 1.35
C PHE A 131 8.10 -7.67 1.24
N SER A 132 8.92 -7.36 2.24
CA SER A 132 10.30 -7.83 2.37
C SER A 132 11.16 -7.44 1.16
N ASN A 133 11.35 -6.13 1.01
CA ASN A 133 12.21 -5.51 0.01
C ASN A 133 13.26 -4.63 0.71
N ARG A 134 13.93 -3.74 -0.03
CA ARG A 134 14.88 -2.77 0.52
C ARG A 134 14.47 -1.34 0.22
N LEU A 135 13.17 -1.07 0.05
CA LEU A 135 12.69 0.18 -0.51
C LEU A 135 13.10 1.34 0.39
N GLU A 136 13.79 2.31 -0.20
CA GLU A 136 14.19 3.56 0.46
C GLU A 136 13.29 4.71 0.00
N ALA A 137 12.82 4.66 -1.26
CA ALA A 137 11.91 5.62 -1.85
C ALA A 137 10.82 4.92 -2.68
N VAL A 138 9.58 5.39 -2.54
CA VAL A 138 8.41 4.93 -3.29
C VAL A 138 7.63 6.14 -3.77
N THR A 139 7.32 6.18 -5.06
CA THR A 139 6.30 7.09 -5.60
C THR A 139 5.00 6.30 -5.75
N ILE A 140 3.96 6.71 -5.02
CA ILE A 140 2.63 6.13 -5.13
C ILE A 140 1.77 7.07 -6.00
N GLY A 141 1.20 6.53 -7.07
CA GLY A 141 0.33 7.28 -7.97
C GLY A 141 -0.96 7.76 -7.30
N ASN A 142 -1.51 8.87 -7.81
CA ASN A 142 -2.66 9.57 -7.20
C ASN A 142 -4.03 8.86 -7.34
N GLY A 143 -4.09 7.71 -8.02
CA GLY A 143 -5.30 6.91 -8.15
C GLY A 143 -5.44 5.82 -7.08
N VAL A 144 -4.42 5.58 -6.25
CA VAL A 144 -4.44 4.50 -5.27
C VAL A 144 -5.47 4.81 -4.20
N THR A 145 -6.48 3.95 -4.06
CA THR A 145 -7.53 4.07 -3.04
C THR A 145 -7.32 3.09 -1.88
N ALA A 146 -6.71 1.92 -2.14
CA ALA A 146 -6.52 0.88 -1.13
C ALA A 146 -5.08 0.36 -1.08
N ILE A 147 -4.51 0.35 0.14
CA ILE A 147 -3.21 -0.25 0.44
C ILE A 147 -3.43 -1.50 1.30
N GLY A 148 -3.16 -2.66 0.73
CA GLY A 148 -3.46 -3.96 1.33
C GLY A 148 -2.60 -4.30 2.55
N MET A 149 -3.03 -5.35 3.26
CA MET A 149 -2.34 -5.86 4.45
C MET A 149 -0.86 -6.16 4.15
N GLY A 150 0.04 -5.56 4.92
CA GLY A 150 1.49 -5.77 4.78
C GLY A 150 2.09 -5.32 3.45
N ALA A 151 1.39 -4.52 2.63
CA ALA A 151 1.79 -4.18 1.27
C ALA A 151 3.24 -3.67 1.17
N PHE A 152 3.67 -2.82 2.10
CA PHE A 152 5.01 -2.24 2.18
C PHE A 152 5.78 -2.65 3.46
N ALA A 153 5.36 -3.74 4.11
CA ALA A 153 6.01 -4.19 5.34
C ALA A 153 7.43 -4.72 5.10
N SER A 154 8.30 -4.53 6.10
CA SER A 154 9.70 -4.97 6.08
C SER A 154 10.51 -4.33 4.95
N ASN A 155 10.60 -3.01 4.97
CA ASN A 155 11.35 -2.18 4.03
C ASN A 155 12.25 -1.18 4.77
N ASN A 156 12.89 -0.25 4.06
CA ASN A 156 13.79 0.77 4.60
C ASN A 156 13.25 2.20 4.47
N LEU A 157 11.93 2.37 4.26
CA LEU A 157 11.35 3.68 3.95
C LEU A 157 11.62 4.66 5.09
N ALA A 158 12.28 5.77 4.79
CA ALA A 158 12.53 6.86 5.73
C ALA A 158 11.40 7.90 5.72
N GLU A 159 10.72 8.02 4.58
CA GLU A 159 9.59 8.89 4.32
C GLU A 159 8.60 8.18 3.40
N ILE A 160 7.34 8.62 3.44
CA ILE A 160 6.32 8.20 2.50
C ILE A 160 5.30 9.32 2.32
N ALA A 161 4.98 9.63 1.08
CA ALA A 161 3.82 10.44 0.72
C ALA A 161 2.68 9.48 0.37
N ILE A 162 1.66 9.44 1.23
CA ILE A 162 0.43 8.68 0.97
C ILE A 162 -0.50 9.61 0.17
N PRO A 163 -0.99 9.21 -1.01
CA PRO A 163 -1.90 10.05 -1.80
C PRO A 163 -3.22 10.35 -1.09
N GLU A 164 -3.81 11.53 -1.36
CA GLU A 164 -5.11 11.94 -0.80
C GLU A 164 -6.28 11.05 -1.24
N SER A 165 -6.11 10.28 -2.32
CA SER A 165 -7.09 9.31 -2.80
C SER A 165 -7.22 8.07 -1.92
N VAL A 166 -6.25 7.80 -1.03
CA VAL A 166 -6.24 6.60 -0.20
C VAL A 166 -7.35 6.68 0.85
N THR A 167 -8.25 5.70 0.85
CA THR A 167 -9.34 5.55 1.81
C THR A 167 -9.04 4.49 2.86
N ASP A 168 -8.24 3.48 2.51
CA ASP A 168 -8.03 2.30 3.35
C ASP A 168 -6.56 1.89 3.42
N ILE A 169 -6.05 1.77 4.66
CA ILE A 169 -4.70 1.28 4.96
C ILE A 169 -4.81 0.00 5.79
N GLY A 170 -4.48 -1.12 5.17
CA GLY A 170 -4.61 -2.45 5.76
C GLY A 170 -3.69 -2.72 6.94
N ALA A 171 -3.98 -3.80 7.67
CA ALA A 171 -3.18 -4.24 8.80
C ALA A 171 -1.71 -4.43 8.39
N TYR A 172 -0.79 -3.96 9.23
CA TYR A 172 0.65 -4.03 9.01
C TYR A 172 1.15 -3.41 7.70
N ALA A 173 0.37 -2.59 6.98
CA ALA A 173 0.71 -2.11 5.64
C ALA A 173 2.13 -1.54 5.51
N PHE A 174 2.59 -0.78 6.51
CA PHE A 174 3.92 -0.17 6.59
C PHE A 174 4.72 -0.64 7.83
N PHE A 175 4.40 -1.84 8.34
CA PHE A 175 5.09 -2.43 9.48
C PHE A 175 6.60 -2.61 9.22
N TYR A 176 7.44 -2.33 10.22
CA TYR A 176 8.89 -2.54 10.15
C TYR A 176 9.55 -1.76 9.00
N ASN A 177 9.51 -0.44 9.14
CA ASN A 177 10.16 0.53 8.26
C ASN A 177 10.99 1.52 9.10
N LYS A 178 11.47 2.62 8.50
CA LYS A 178 12.28 3.65 9.16
C LYS A 178 11.61 5.03 9.10
N LEU A 179 10.29 5.08 8.96
CA LEU A 179 9.55 6.32 8.78
C LEU A 179 9.77 7.24 9.97
N ARG A 180 10.10 8.51 9.71
CA ARG A 180 10.41 9.52 10.75
C ARG A 180 9.27 10.50 11.01
N THR A 181 8.59 10.89 9.95
CA THR A 181 7.40 11.74 9.99
C THR A 181 6.32 11.11 9.15
N LEU A 182 5.07 11.33 9.54
CA LEU A 182 3.94 10.81 8.79
C LEU A 182 2.74 11.75 8.87
N ARG A 183 2.16 12.03 7.71
CA ARG A 183 0.81 12.58 7.60
C ARG A 183 -0.08 11.51 6.99
N ILE A 184 -1.10 11.10 7.75
CA ILE A 184 -2.20 10.30 7.21
C ILE A 184 -3.12 11.27 6.44
N PRO A 185 -3.46 11.01 5.17
CA PRO A 185 -4.33 11.88 4.38
C PRO A 185 -5.74 11.99 4.96
N ASP A 186 -6.45 13.05 4.59
CA ASP A 186 -7.79 13.33 5.14
C ASP A 186 -8.85 12.37 4.59
N GLY A 187 -8.60 11.70 3.47
CA GLY A 187 -9.50 10.70 2.88
C GLY A 187 -9.49 9.32 3.56
N VAL A 188 -8.51 9.05 4.44
CA VAL A 188 -8.37 7.72 5.06
C VAL A 188 -9.45 7.52 6.12
N ALA A 189 -10.31 6.52 5.93
CA ALA A 189 -11.39 6.20 6.86
C ALA A 189 -10.92 5.31 8.03
N SER A 190 -9.99 4.39 7.75
CA SER A 190 -9.54 3.40 8.74
C SER A 190 -8.05 3.05 8.62
N LEU A 191 -7.45 2.79 9.78
CA LEU A 191 -6.08 2.27 9.90
C LEU A 191 -6.12 0.87 10.51
N GLY A 192 -5.55 -0.10 9.80
CA GLY A 192 -5.49 -1.49 10.28
C GLY A 192 -4.56 -1.69 11.48
N GLU A 193 -4.72 -2.86 12.13
CA GLU A 193 -3.84 -3.34 13.20
C GLU A 193 -2.37 -3.22 12.79
N GLY A 194 -1.54 -2.60 13.62
CA GLY A 194 -0.09 -2.50 13.39
C GLY A 194 0.32 -1.77 12.11
N ALA A 195 -0.56 -1.02 11.44
CA ALA A 195 -0.33 -0.45 10.11
C ALA A 195 1.01 0.29 9.96
N PHE A 196 1.42 1.04 10.98
CA PHE A 196 2.68 1.78 11.04
C PHE A 196 3.53 1.37 12.26
N SER A 197 3.33 0.16 12.77
CA SER A 197 4.08 -0.36 13.92
C SER A 197 5.56 -0.59 13.58
N THR A 198 6.43 -0.39 14.57
CA THR A 198 7.88 -0.56 14.47
C THR A 198 8.48 0.30 13.36
N ASN A 199 8.33 1.61 13.54
CA ASN A 199 8.93 2.65 12.73
C ASN A 199 9.78 3.57 13.62
N MET A 200 10.21 4.72 13.11
CA MET A 200 10.98 5.73 13.86
C MET A 200 10.21 7.05 13.99
N LEU A 201 8.87 7.00 13.96
CA LEU A 201 8.05 8.21 13.88
C LEU A 201 8.27 9.08 15.11
N HIS A 202 8.67 10.33 14.92
CA HIS A 202 8.71 11.37 15.96
C HIS A 202 7.55 12.36 15.82
N THR A 203 7.04 12.57 14.60
CA THR A 203 5.90 13.45 14.34
C THR A 203 4.84 12.71 13.53
N LEU A 204 3.59 12.78 13.99
CA LEU A 204 2.44 12.17 13.35
C LEU A 204 1.28 13.16 13.25
N VAL A 205 0.69 13.28 12.07
CA VAL A 205 -0.56 13.99 11.84
C VAL A 205 -1.58 12.99 11.30
N ILE A 206 -2.68 12.79 12.02
CA ILE A 206 -3.77 11.89 11.58
C ILE A 206 -4.84 12.72 10.86
N GLY A 207 -5.22 12.29 9.66
CA GLY A 207 -6.17 12.99 8.80
C GLY A 207 -7.61 13.01 9.33
N GLY A 208 -8.35 14.05 8.94
CA GLY A 208 -9.63 14.43 9.53
C GLY A 208 -10.82 13.49 9.30
N ALA A 209 -10.73 12.48 8.42
CA ALA A 209 -11.78 11.47 8.25
C ALA A 209 -11.48 10.13 8.94
N VAL A 210 -10.32 9.98 9.59
CA VAL A 210 -9.96 8.71 10.25
C VAL A 210 -10.95 8.47 11.39
N ALA A 211 -11.78 7.45 11.25
CA ALA A 211 -12.80 7.08 12.23
C ALA A 211 -12.33 5.92 13.12
N LYS A 212 -11.46 5.06 12.59
CA LYS A 212 -11.00 3.83 13.25
C LYS A 212 -9.49 3.69 13.21
N VAL A 213 -8.89 3.42 14.36
CA VAL A 213 -7.45 3.14 14.51
C VAL A 213 -7.28 1.78 15.16
N GLY A 214 -6.74 0.80 14.43
CA GLY A 214 -6.58 -0.57 14.91
C GLY A 214 -5.55 -0.74 16.03
N ASP A 215 -5.58 -1.91 16.65
CA ASP A 215 -4.65 -2.29 17.73
C ASP A 215 -3.19 -2.08 17.30
N GLY A 216 -2.43 -1.38 18.15
CA GLY A 216 -1.02 -1.12 17.92
C GLY A 216 -0.67 -0.42 16.60
N ALA A 217 -1.60 0.32 15.97
CA ALA A 217 -1.38 0.92 14.65
C ALA A 217 -0.08 1.74 14.57
N PHE A 218 0.33 2.40 15.65
CA PHE A 218 1.58 3.16 15.76
C PHE A 218 2.51 2.61 16.85
N TYR A 219 2.36 1.32 17.22
CA TYR A 219 3.15 0.66 18.24
C TYR A 219 4.64 0.74 17.92
N ASN A 220 5.49 0.87 18.94
CA ASN A 220 6.95 0.88 18.81
C ASN A 220 7.48 1.98 17.87
N ASN A 221 7.01 3.22 18.08
CA ASN A 221 7.54 4.44 17.47
C ASN A 221 8.25 5.33 18.51
N ARG A 222 8.70 6.52 18.10
CA ARG A 222 9.46 7.49 18.92
C ARG A 222 8.74 8.84 19.02
N LEU A 223 7.41 8.80 19.10
CA LEU A 223 6.55 9.97 18.93
C LEU A 223 6.82 11.00 20.03
N THR A 224 7.00 12.26 19.62
CA THR A 224 7.06 13.43 20.49
C THR A 224 6.05 14.50 20.08
N SER A 225 5.42 14.36 18.91
CA SER A 225 4.31 15.21 18.50
C SER A 225 3.26 14.40 17.73
N ILE A 226 2.00 14.54 18.14
CA ILE A 226 0.86 13.83 17.54
C ILE A 226 -0.29 14.82 17.36
N THR A 227 -0.86 14.90 16.17
CA THR A 227 -2.12 15.61 15.93
C THR A 227 -3.23 14.59 15.75
N ILE A 228 -4.20 14.60 16.69
CA ILE A 228 -5.35 13.71 16.71
C ILE A 228 -6.60 14.48 16.24
N PRO A 229 -7.33 14.00 15.20
CA PRO A 229 -8.56 14.62 14.73
C PRO A 229 -9.75 14.26 15.62
N ALA A 230 -10.82 15.06 15.54
CA ALA A 230 -12.06 14.82 16.27
C ALA A 230 -12.90 13.65 15.72
N SER A 231 -12.55 13.13 14.55
CA SER A 231 -13.29 12.07 13.84
C SER A 231 -13.14 10.68 14.44
N ILE A 232 -12.11 10.44 15.26
CA ILE A 232 -11.83 9.09 15.78
C ILE A 232 -12.91 8.68 16.77
N THR A 233 -13.68 7.66 16.39
CA THR A 233 -14.72 7.04 17.23
C THR A 233 -14.30 5.69 17.81
N GLU A 234 -13.32 5.02 17.19
CA GLU A 234 -12.83 3.71 17.60
C GLU A 234 -11.30 3.72 17.66
N MET A 235 -10.74 3.49 18.84
CA MET A 235 -9.30 3.41 19.07
C MET A 235 -8.96 2.05 19.69
N GLY A 236 -8.05 1.33 19.04
CA GLY A 236 -7.58 0.03 19.48
C GLY A 236 -6.73 0.11 20.75
N LYS A 237 -6.20 -1.04 21.15
CA LYS A 237 -5.31 -1.17 22.30
C LYS A 237 -3.87 -0.87 21.89
N LYS A 238 -3.11 -0.26 22.80
CA LYS A 238 -1.65 -0.07 22.68
C LYS A 238 -1.24 0.69 21.41
N VAL A 239 -2.10 1.58 20.91
CA VAL A 239 -1.95 2.23 19.60
C VAL A 239 -0.61 2.95 19.51
N PHE A 240 -0.22 3.67 20.56
CA PHE A 240 1.00 4.47 20.59
C PHE A 240 2.07 3.94 21.57
N GLU A 241 1.87 2.74 22.15
CA GLU A 241 2.83 2.15 23.08
C GLU A 241 4.20 1.91 22.42
N SER A 242 5.29 2.42 23.01
CA SER A 242 6.66 2.25 22.48
C SER A 242 7.49 1.21 23.25
N ARG A 243 8.33 0.41 22.56
CA ARG A 243 9.25 -0.55 23.20
C ARG A 243 10.54 0.06 23.75
N ILE A 244 10.76 1.36 23.63
CA ILE A 244 11.84 2.07 24.36
C ILE A 244 11.62 1.99 25.90
N THR A 245 10.52 1.34 26.36
CA THR A 245 10.22 1.09 27.79
C THR A 245 10.19 -0.39 28.21
N ARG A 246 10.70 -1.35 27.42
CA ARG A 246 10.78 -2.75 27.89
C ARG A 246 11.99 -2.97 28.80
N LYS A 247 11.73 -3.34 30.06
CA LYS A 247 12.67 -3.93 31.03
C LYS A 247 13.63 -4.90 30.33
N SER A 248 14.86 -4.47 30.11
CA SER A 248 15.99 -5.38 29.97
C SER A 248 16.51 -5.64 31.39
N SER A 249 16.76 -6.90 31.72
CA SER A 249 17.43 -7.32 32.95
C SER A 249 18.91 -6.91 32.99
N GLN A 250 19.38 -6.20 31.96
CA GLN A 250 20.61 -5.43 31.98
C GLN A 250 20.31 -3.96 31.65
N PRO A 251 20.91 -2.99 32.36
CA PRO A 251 20.71 -1.58 32.07
C PRO A 251 21.30 -1.27 30.69
N VAL A 252 20.44 -1.19 29.68
CA VAL A 252 20.77 -0.41 28.48
C VAL A 252 20.43 1.02 28.85
N VAL A 253 21.46 1.75 29.25
CA VAL A 253 21.42 3.18 29.52
C VAL A 253 21.19 3.89 28.18
N ASP A 254 19.99 4.41 27.95
CA ASP A 254 19.77 5.30 26.80
C ASP A 254 20.17 6.75 27.12
N TYR A 255 20.11 7.17 28.40
CA TYR A 255 20.71 8.42 28.91
C TYR A 255 20.67 8.43 30.45
N VAL A 256 21.73 8.94 31.09
CA VAL A 256 21.78 9.37 32.49
C VAL A 256 21.68 10.89 32.46
N ASP A 257 20.73 11.49 33.17
CA ASP A 257 20.76 12.95 33.36
C ASP A 257 22.06 13.38 34.05
N ASP A 258 22.38 14.67 34.07
CA ASP A 258 23.61 15.16 34.71
C ASP A 258 23.68 14.86 36.22
N LYS A 259 22.66 14.22 36.79
CA LYS A 259 22.50 13.86 38.21
C LYS A 259 22.33 12.35 38.47
N GLY A 260 22.40 11.46 37.47
CA GLY A 260 22.34 10.01 37.69
C GLY A 260 20.94 9.37 37.70
N ALA A 261 19.85 10.10 37.44
CA ALA A 261 18.50 9.58 37.65
C ALA A 261 17.96 8.79 36.44
N VAL A 262 17.59 7.53 36.68
CA VAL A 262 16.95 6.65 35.69
C VAL A 262 15.43 6.73 35.84
N LEU A 263 14.73 7.29 34.85
CA LEU A 263 13.27 7.44 34.88
C LEU A 263 12.59 6.34 34.05
N TYR A 264 12.00 5.34 34.73
CA TYR A 264 10.99 4.46 34.17
C TYR A 264 9.67 4.68 34.89
N THR A 265 8.62 5.12 34.20
CA THR A 265 7.25 4.92 34.68
C THR A 265 6.28 4.71 33.51
N THR A 266 5.18 4.03 33.80
CA THR A 266 3.98 3.94 32.96
C THR A 266 3.33 5.30 32.65
N ALA A 267 3.84 6.41 33.21
CA ALA A 267 3.31 7.76 33.06
C ALA A 267 3.68 8.45 31.73
N ASN A 268 4.65 7.91 30.97
CA ASN A 268 5.06 8.48 29.66
C ASN A 268 4.39 7.80 28.46
N ASN A 269 3.46 6.86 28.69
CA ASN A 269 2.68 6.25 27.61
C ASN A 269 1.60 7.23 27.13
N PHE A 270 1.66 7.61 25.85
CA PHE A 270 0.68 8.48 25.23
C PHE A 270 -0.76 7.92 25.32
N ASP A 271 -0.95 6.61 25.17
CA ASP A 271 -2.29 5.99 25.25
C ASP A 271 -2.99 6.33 26.59
N THR A 272 -2.23 6.27 27.70
CA THR A 272 -2.73 6.61 29.04
C THR A 272 -3.03 8.10 29.18
N TYR A 273 -2.14 8.97 28.67
CA TYR A 273 -2.33 10.42 28.73
C TYR A 273 -3.52 10.86 27.88
N TYR A 274 -3.60 10.39 26.63
CA TYR A 274 -4.72 10.66 25.74
C TYR A 274 -6.06 10.28 26.40
N SER A 275 -6.11 9.11 27.05
CA SER A 275 -7.29 8.65 27.79
C SER A 275 -7.63 9.57 28.97
N SER A 276 -6.64 10.09 29.70
CA SER A 276 -6.88 11.00 30.84
C SER A 276 -7.40 12.38 30.42
N THR A 277 -7.16 12.79 29.17
CA THR A 277 -7.77 14.01 28.60
C THR A 277 -9.25 13.83 28.26
N GLY A 278 -9.78 12.61 28.31
CA GLY A 278 -11.10 12.26 27.77
C GLY A 278 -11.08 12.07 26.26
N ASN A 279 -9.96 11.60 25.69
CA ASN A 279 -9.78 11.36 24.25
C ASN A 279 -9.99 12.63 23.41
N LYS A 280 -9.49 13.78 23.87
CA LYS A 280 -9.68 15.05 23.15
C LYS A 280 -8.90 15.05 21.84
N SER A 281 -9.49 15.62 20.80
CA SER A 281 -8.73 15.98 19.61
C SER A 281 -7.79 17.15 19.90
N GLY A 282 -6.78 17.32 19.05
CA GLY A 282 -5.83 18.41 19.15
C GLY A 282 -4.38 17.97 18.93
N LYS A 283 -3.48 18.91 19.18
CA LYS A 283 -2.05 18.70 19.05
C LYS A 283 -1.46 18.36 20.41
N TYR A 284 -0.75 17.25 20.44
CA TYR A 284 -0.06 16.75 21.60
C TYR A 284 1.44 16.87 21.38
N THR A 285 2.17 17.31 22.40
CA THR A 285 3.63 17.37 22.40
C THR A 285 4.20 16.74 23.66
N PHE A 286 5.39 16.16 23.53
CA PHE A 286 6.13 15.55 24.62
C PHE A 286 7.45 16.28 24.83
N THR A 287 7.70 16.69 26.07
CA THR A 287 9.02 17.13 26.54
C THR A 287 9.51 16.21 27.65
N ARG A 288 10.82 16.18 27.89
CA ARG A 288 11.40 15.34 28.95
C ARG A 288 11.03 15.85 30.34
N GLU A 289 10.89 17.15 30.47
CA GLU A 289 10.67 17.87 31.71
C GLU A 289 9.21 17.79 32.14
N GLU A 290 8.27 17.81 31.19
CA GLU A 290 6.85 17.99 31.48
C GLU A 290 5.97 16.82 30.99
N GLY A 291 6.54 15.87 30.25
CA GLY A 291 5.80 14.76 29.68
C GLY A 291 4.89 15.19 28.53
N TRP A 292 3.82 14.44 28.32
CA TRP A 292 2.82 14.77 27.30
C TRP A 292 1.95 15.96 27.73
N LYS A 293 1.70 16.86 26.79
CA LYS A 293 0.78 17.99 26.91
C LYS A 293 -0.14 18.05 25.72
N LEU A 294 -1.43 18.27 25.97
CA LEU A 294 -2.35 18.78 24.96
C LEU A 294 -2.14 20.30 24.85
N GLU A 295 -1.77 20.77 23.67
CA GLU A 295 -1.63 22.20 23.40
C GLU A 295 -3.01 22.86 23.44
N GLU A 296 -3.13 23.97 24.18
CA GLU A 296 -4.34 24.78 24.10
C GLU A 296 -4.46 25.35 22.69
N PRO A 297 -5.68 25.40 22.11
CA PRO A 297 -5.87 26.08 20.84
C PRO A 297 -5.35 27.51 21.00
N ALA A 298 -4.50 27.94 20.06
CA ALA A 298 -3.92 29.28 20.10
C ALA A 298 -5.05 30.28 20.39
N SER A 299 -4.93 31.02 21.50
CA SER A 299 -5.90 32.06 21.84
C SER A 299 -5.99 32.98 20.62
N SER A 300 -7.16 32.99 19.98
CA SER A 300 -7.38 33.92 18.87
C SER A 300 -7.17 35.34 19.41
N PRO A 301 -6.35 36.18 18.75
CA PRO A 301 -6.10 37.55 19.19
C PRO A 301 -7.38 38.40 19.19
#